data_AF-A0A2K6FJJ9-F1
#
_entry.id   AF-A0A2K6FJJ9-F1
#
_cell.length_a   1.000
_cell.length_b   1.000
_cell.length_c   1.000
_cell.angle_alpha   90.00
_cell.angle_beta   90.00
_cell.angle_gamma   90.00
#
_symmetry.space_group_name_H-M   'P 1'
#
loop_
_entity.id
_entity.type
_entity.pdbx_description
1 polymer ?
#
loop_
_entity_poly.entity_id
_entity_poly.type
_entity_poly.pdbx_seq_one_letter_code
_entity_poly.pdbx_strand_id
1 'polypeptide(L)'
;MASAAVESFVTKQLDLLELERDAEVEERRSWQENISPKELQSRGVCLLKLQVSSQCTGLYGRLLVTFKPRRCGLVVPLPSNSFTSGDIVGLYDAASEGRQLATGILTRITQKSATVAFDESHDFQLSLDGEHSYRLLKLANDVTYKRLKKPGNVLQHLPGHLPERSGFLCTVSEGTRHHPRASWHWENHDGGG
;
A
#
# COMPACT_ATOMS: atom_id res chain seq x y z
N MET A 1 19.28 35.38 -10.74
CA MET A 1 19.73 35.19 -9.35
C MET A 1 18.83 34.22 -8.57
N ALA A 2 17.50 34.34 -8.61
CA ALA A 2 16.59 33.42 -7.89
C ALA A 2 16.70 31.92 -8.30
N SER A 3 16.91 31.63 -9.59
CA SER A 3 17.04 30.25 -10.09
C SER A 3 18.19 29.48 -9.45
N ALA A 4 19.36 30.11 -9.24
CA ALA A 4 20.53 29.45 -8.65
C ALA A 4 20.35 29.11 -7.16
N ALA A 5 19.56 29.92 -6.43
CA ALA A 5 19.20 29.64 -5.04
C ALA A 5 18.24 28.44 -4.93
N VAL A 6 17.33 28.30 -5.89
CA VAL A 6 16.41 27.15 -5.97
C VAL A 6 17.17 25.87 -6.32
N GLU A 7 18.07 25.90 -7.31
CA GLU A 7 18.88 24.72 -7.68
C GLU A 7 19.74 24.21 -6.52
N SER A 8 20.44 25.11 -5.82
CA SER A 8 21.26 24.74 -4.67
C SER A 8 20.44 24.20 -3.49
N PHE A 9 19.24 24.77 -3.26
CA PHE A 9 18.31 24.25 -2.26
C PHE A 9 17.83 22.84 -2.63
N VAL A 10 17.38 22.63 -3.87
CA VAL A 10 16.83 21.33 -4.30
C VAL A 10 17.90 20.24 -4.25
N THR A 11 19.11 20.51 -4.72
CA THR A 11 20.24 19.56 -4.63
C THR A 11 20.52 19.16 -3.19
N LYS A 12 20.61 20.15 -2.28
CA LYS A 12 20.81 19.87 -0.85
C LYS A 12 19.67 19.04 -0.25
N GLN A 13 18.42 19.31 -0.62
CA GLN A 13 17.28 18.52 -0.14
C GLN A 13 17.32 17.08 -0.66
N LEU A 14 17.71 16.86 -1.92
CA LEU A 14 17.85 15.52 -2.46
C LEU A 14 18.97 14.72 -1.76
N ASP A 15 20.12 15.36 -1.48
CA ASP A 15 21.22 14.72 -0.76
C ASP A 15 20.80 14.33 0.67
N LEU A 16 20.10 15.22 1.39
CA LEU A 16 19.60 14.95 2.73
C LEU A 16 18.56 13.81 2.74
N LEU A 17 17.67 13.77 1.74
CA LEU A 17 16.69 12.69 1.58
C LEU A 17 17.35 11.34 1.29
N GLU A 18 18.47 11.34 0.56
CA GLU A 18 19.23 10.11 0.29
C GLU A 18 19.92 9.58 1.54
N LEU A 19 20.54 10.47 2.33
CA LEU A 19 21.11 10.12 3.64
C LEU A 19 20.07 9.57 4.61
N GLU A 20 18.90 10.20 4.69
CA GLU A 20 17.78 9.73 5.52
C GLU A 20 17.32 8.34 5.09
N ARG A 21 17.16 8.12 3.77
CA ARG A 21 16.79 6.81 3.22
C ARG A 21 17.82 5.74 3.56
N ASP A 22 19.11 6.04 3.40
CA ASP A 22 20.18 5.07 3.65
C ASP A 22 20.23 4.68 5.13
N ALA A 23 20.06 5.64 6.03
CA ALA A 23 19.94 5.38 7.47
C ALA A 23 18.72 4.50 7.79
N GLU A 24 17.56 4.78 7.20
CA GLU A 24 16.34 3.98 7.41
C GLU A 24 16.48 2.55 6.88
N VAL A 25 17.14 2.37 5.73
CA VAL A 25 17.37 1.06 5.12
C VAL A 25 18.35 0.23 5.95
N GLU A 26 19.43 0.84 6.44
CA GLU A 26 20.45 0.15 7.23
C GLU A 26 19.92 -0.29 8.60
N GLU A 27 19.20 0.60 9.31
CA GLU A 27 18.53 0.24 10.56
C GLU A 27 17.60 -0.96 10.33
N ARG A 28 16.82 -0.95 9.23
CA ARG A 28 15.86 -2.01 8.95
C ARG A 28 16.50 -3.33 8.52
N ARG A 29 17.60 -3.30 7.76
CA ARG A 29 18.40 -4.49 7.46
C ARG A 29 18.91 -5.13 8.74
N SER A 30 19.44 -4.32 9.65
CA SER A 30 19.93 -4.83 10.93
C SER A 30 18.81 -5.52 11.73
N TRP A 31 17.57 -5.02 11.67
CA TRP A 31 16.42 -5.67 12.31
C TRP A 31 16.02 -6.97 11.61
N GLN A 32 16.06 -7.02 10.28
CA GLN A 32 15.68 -8.20 9.53
C GLN A 32 16.71 -9.34 9.66
N GLU A 33 17.99 -9.00 9.77
CA GLU A 33 19.10 -9.96 9.82
C GLU A 33 19.43 -10.41 11.25
N ASN A 34 19.32 -9.53 12.25
CA ASN A 34 19.75 -9.82 13.62
C ASN A 34 18.60 -10.21 14.58
N ILE A 35 17.34 -9.93 14.24
CA ILE A 35 16.19 -10.21 15.12
C ILE A 35 15.48 -11.48 14.67
N SER A 36 15.17 -12.36 15.63
CA SER A 36 14.48 -13.60 15.30
C SER A 36 13.05 -13.32 14.79
N PRO A 37 12.51 -14.11 13.86
CA PRO A 37 11.14 -13.91 13.36
C PRO A 37 10.08 -13.93 14.47
N LYS A 38 10.32 -14.64 15.57
CA LYS A 38 9.43 -14.67 16.74
C LYS A 38 9.39 -13.33 17.49
N GLU A 39 10.53 -12.66 17.63
CA GLU A 39 10.60 -11.34 18.25
C GLU A 39 9.98 -10.28 17.35
N LEU A 40 10.13 -10.39 16.02
CA LEU A 40 9.40 -9.53 15.08
C LEU A 40 7.88 -9.71 15.21
N GLN A 41 7.42 -10.94 15.48
CA GLN A 41 6.01 -11.20 15.75
C GLN A 41 5.56 -10.63 17.10
N SER A 42 6.36 -10.71 18.16
CA SER A 42 5.98 -10.13 19.47
C SER A 42 5.91 -8.60 19.41
N ARG A 43 6.72 -7.96 18.56
CA ARG A 43 6.63 -6.54 18.23
C ARG A 43 5.44 -6.19 17.31
N GLY A 44 4.76 -7.19 16.76
CA GLY A 44 3.57 -7.02 15.93
C GLY A 44 3.84 -6.64 14.47
N VAL A 45 5.09 -6.69 14.00
CA VAL A 45 5.49 -6.31 12.63
C VAL A 45 5.66 -7.52 11.70
N CYS A 46 5.49 -8.73 12.23
CA CYS A 46 5.56 -9.98 11.47
C CYS A 46 4.42 -10.94 11.87
N LEU A 47 3.86 -11.64 10.90
CA LEU A 47 2.87 -12.70 11.10
C LEU A 47 3.45 -14.01 10.58
N LEU A 48 3.61 -15.01 11.46
CA LEU A 48 4.18 -16.30 11.11
C LEU A 48 3.11 -17.38 10.92
N LYS A 49 3.46 -18.46 10.21
CA LYS A 49 2.68 -19.70 10.08
C LYS A 49 1.27 -19.45 9.52
N LEU A 50 1.21 -18.59 8.52
CA LEU A 50 0.01 -18.29 7.76
C LEU A 50 -0.18 -19.32 6.64
N GLN A 51 -1.42 -19.50 6.22
CA GLN A 51 -1.83 -20.36 5.13
C GLN A 51 -2.74 -19.56 4.20
N VAL A 52 -2.69 -19.86 2.91
CA VAL A 52 -3.59 -19.27 1.94
C VAL A 52 -5.00 -19.82 2.15
N SER A 53 -5.97 -18.93 2.37
CA SER A 53 -7.38 -19.27 2.53
C SER A 53 -8.19 -19.06 1.26
N SER A 54 -7.87 -18.04 0.46
CA SER A 54 -8.56 -17.73 -0.78
C SER A 54 -7.71 -16.80 -1.64
N GLN A 55 -7.92 -16.88 -2.95
CA GLN A 55 -7.28 -16.04 -3.95
C GLN A 55 -8.36 -15.49 -4.89
N CYS A 56 -8.27 -14.22 -5.25
CA CYS A 56 -9.13 -13.63 -6.27
C CYS A 56 -8.41 -12.53 -7.03
N THR A 57 -8.81 -12.29 -8.27
CA THR A 57 -8.33 -11.15 -9.04
C THR A 57 -9.07 -9.89 -8.58
N GLY A 58 -8.31 -8.89 -8.15
CA GLY A 58 -8.77 -7.58 -7.73
C GLY A 58 -8.69 -6.53 -8.83
N LEU A 59 -8.88 -5.27 -8.44
CA LEU A 59 -8.80 -4.13 -9.36
C LEU A 59 -7.41 -4.02 -9.99
N TYR A 60 -7.37 -3.55 -11.24
CA TYR A 60 -6.15 -3.39 -12.04
C TYR A 60 -5.39 -4.70 -12.31
N GLY A 61 -6.08 -5.86 -12.27
CA GLY A 61 -5.42 -7.15 -12.48
C GLY A 61 -4.40 -7.45 -11.40
N ARG A 62 -4.76 -7.20 -10.14
CA ARG A 62 -3.91 -7.52 -8.97
C ARG A 62 -4.40 -8.77 -8.30
N LEU A 63 -3.51 -9.67 -7.92
CA LEU A 63 -3.88 -10.89 -7.19
C LEU A 63 -4.10 -10.57 -5.71
N LEU A 64 -5.33 -10.74 -5.23
CA LEU A 64 -5.69 -10.63 -3.82
C LEU A 64 -5.60 -12.01 -3.17
N VAL A 65 -4.66 -12.16 -2.24
CA VAL A 65 -4.47 -13.40 -1.47
C VAL A 65 -4.85 -13.14 -0.01
N THR A 66 -5.76 -13.96 0.52
CA THR A 66 -6.16 -13.90 1.92
C THR A 66 -5.45 -14.98 2.72
N PHE A 67 -4.74 -14.57 3.75
CA PHE A 67 -3.97 -15.41 4.66
C PHE A 67 -4.68 -15.58 6.00
N LYS A 68 -4.61 -16.80 6.56
CA LYS A 68 -5.13 -17.15 7.89
C LYS A 68 -4.11 -18.00 8.67
N PRO A 69 -4.15 -18.06 10.01
CA PRO A 69 -3.30 -18.97 10.77
C PRO A 69 -3.50 -20.46 10.39
N ARG A 70 -2.42 -21.24 10.26
CA ARG A 70 -2.46 -22.67 9.87
C ARG A 70 -3.07 -23.61 10.93
N ARG A 71 -3.06 -23.25 12.22
CA ARG A 71 -3.52 -24.17 13.28
C ARG A 71 -5.05 -24.27 13.39
N CYS A 72 -5.56 -25.28 12.69
CA CYS A 72 -6.45 -26.39 13.08
C CYS A 72 -7.72 -26.11 13.91
N GLY A 73 -8.88 -26.30 13.27
CA GLY A 73 -10.15 -26.75 13.87
C GLY A 73 -11.02 -25.69 14.53
N LEU A 74 -10.43 -24.62 15.07
CA LEU A 74 -11.13 -23.51 15.69
C LEU A 74 -10.76 -22.19 15.02
N VAL A 75 -11.66 -21.22 15.13
CA VAL A 75 -11.44 -19.88 14.56
C VAL A 75 -10.41 -19.14 15.42
N VAL A 76 -9.13 -19.34 15.10
CA VAL A 76 -8.00 -18.72 15.81
C VAL A 76 -7.77 -17.29 15.31
N PRO A 77 -7.69 -16.30 16.21
CA PRO A 77 -7.35 -14.94 15.81
C PRO A 77 -5.88 -14.79 15.41
N LEU A 78 -5.58 -13.81 14.58
CA LEU A 78 -4.22 -13.37 14.30
C LEU A 78 -3.56 -12.88 15.61
N PRO A 79 -2.24 -13.08 15.77
CA PRO A 79 -1.51 -12.50 16.90
C PRO A 79 -1.61 -10.97 16.89
N SER A 80 -1.48 -10.36 18.07
CA SER A 80 -1.44 -8.89 18.22
C SER A 80 -0.42 -8.28 17.26
N ASN A 81 -0.86 -7.32 16.46
CA ASN A 81 -0.08 -6.82 15.34
C ASN A 81 -0.40 -5.36 15.04
N SER A 82 0.53 -4.68 14.34
CA SER A 82 0.44 -3.26 13.98
C SER A 82 0.22 -3.06 12.48
N PHE A 83 -0.39 -4.05 11.82
CA PHE A 83 -0.69 -3.98 10.39
C PHE A 83 -1.95 -3.14 10.15
N THR A 84 -1.88 -2.30 9.12
CA THR A 84 -2.95 -1.41 8.69
C THR A 84 -3.07 -1.45 7.17
N SER A 85 -4.29 -1.24 6.65
CA SER A 85 -4.50 -1.15 5.21
C SER A 85 -3.61 -0.07 4.59
N GLY A 86 -2.92 -0.40 3.50
CA GLY A 86 -1.92 0.45 2.85
C GLY A 86 -0.47 0.13 3.21
N ASP A 87 -0.23 -0.71 4.23
CA ASP A 87 1.11 -1.18 4.54
C ASP A 87 1.70 -2.00 3.40
N ILE A 88 2.98 -1.78 3.12
CA ILE A 88 3.77 -2.63 2.22
C ILE A 88 4.24 -3.85 3.00
N VAL A 89 4.01 -5.03 2.46
CA VAL A 89 4.34 -6.29 3.11
C VAL A 89 5.12 -7.21 2.18
N GLY A 90 6.10 -7.90 2.74
CA GLY A 90 6.87 -8.94 2.09
C GLY A 90 6.27 -10.30 2.42
N LEU A 91 6.07 -11.13 1.39
CA LEU A 91 5.71 -12.53 1.54
C LEU A 91 6.97 -13.39 1.51
N TYR A 92 7.08 -14.30 2.48
CA TYR A 92 8.17 -15.28 2.54
C TYR A 92 7.59 -16.65 2.82
N ASP A 93 8.27 -17.69 2.36
CA ASP A 93 8.02 -19.06 2.80
C ASP A 93 8.54 -19.23 4.23
N ALA A 94 7.82 -19.99 5.07
CA ALA A 94 8.28 -20.35 6.40
C ALA A 94 9.35 -21.46 6.37
N ALA A 95 9.41 -22.25 5.29
CA ALA A 95 10.42 -23.30 5.10
C ALA A 95 11.73 -22.77 4.49
N SER A 96 11.71 -21.62 3.80
CA SER A 96 12.91 -21.04 3.19
C SER A 96 13.62 -20.07 4.13
N GLU A 97 14.96 -20.14 4.14
CA GLU A 97 15.83 -19.31 4.98
C GLU A 97 15.98 -17.89 4.41
N GLY A 98 14.89 -17.13 4.33
CA GLY A 98 14.98 -15.68 4.12
C GLY A 98 14.70 -15.15 2.72
N ARG A 99 14.47 -16.01 1.73
CA ARG A 99 14.14 -15.54 0.37
C ARG A 99 12.73 -14.91 0.35
N GLN A 100 12.68 -13.64 -0.04
CA GLN A 100 11.42 -12.95 -0.29
C GLN A 100 10.78 -13.50 -1.57
N LEU A 101 9.54 -13.94 -1.47
CA LEU A 101 8.76 -14.45 -2.59
C LEU A 101 8.15 -13.31 -3.39
N ALA A 102 7.45 -12.38 -2.71
CA ALA A 102 6.90 -11.18 -3.33
C ALA A 102 6.79 -10.02 -2.36
N THR A 103 6.48 -8.86 -2.93
CA THR A 103 6.04 -7.65 -2.22
C THR A 103 4.59 -7.38 -2.60
N GLY A 104 3.76 -7.04 -1.62
CA GLY A 104 2.38 -6.67 -1.85
C GLY A 104 1.93 -5.55 -0.92
N ILE A 105 0.70 -5.09 -1.13
CA ILE A 105 0.06 -4.06 -0.33
C ILE A 105 -1.05 -4.70 0.48
N LEU A 106 -1.06 -4.50 1.79
CA LEU A 106 -2.14 -4.97 2.64
C LEU A 106 -3.42 -4.17 2.32
N THR A 107 -4.44 -4.85 1.81
CA THR A 107 -5.71 -4.22 1.45
C THR A 107 -6.70 -4.27 2.62
N ARG A 108 -6.70 -5.38 3.37
CA ARG A 108 -7.62 -5.59 4.49
C ARG A 108 -6.95 -6.41 5.59
N ILE A 109 -7.13 -5.99 6.83
CA ILE A 109 -6.75 -6.75 8.02
C ILE A 109 -7.98 -6.97 8.89
N THR A 110 -8.13 -8.16 9.44
CA THR A 110 -9.17 -8.50 10.41
C THR A 110 -8.54 -9.21 11.59
N GLN A 111 -9.32 -9.46 12.64
CA GLN A 111 -8.85 -10.30 13.75
C GLN A 111 -8.48 -11.72 13.33
N LYS A 112 -8.85 -12.20 12.14
CA LYS A 112 -8.72 -13.63 11.75
C LYS A 112 -7.96 -13.84 10.45
N SER A 113 -7.77 -12.79 9.65
CA SER A 113 -7.17 -12.88 8.33
C SER A 113 -6.55 -11.57 7.87
N ALA A 114 -5.54 -11.68 7.02
CA ALA A 114 -4.88 -10.57 6.34
C ALA A 114 -5.00 -10.78 4.82
N THR A 115 -5.43 -9.77 4.08
CA THR A 115 -5.56 -9.82 2.62
C THR A 115 -4.56 -8.87 1.99
N VAL A 116 -3.75 -9.40 1.07
CA VAL A 116 -2.66 -8.68 0.42
C VAL A 116 -2.89 -8.68 -1.09
N ALA A 117 -2.74 -7.51 -1.71
CA ALA A 117 -2.69 -7.34 -3.15
C ALA A 117 -1.25 -7.47 -3.65
N PHE A 118 -1.03 -8.37 -4.59
CA PHE A 118 0.22 -8.52 -5.33
C PHE A 118 0.02 -8.05 -6.77
N ASP A 119 1.06 -7.46 -7.37
CA ASP A 119 1.05 -7.17 -8.80
C ASP A 119 1.21 -8.50 -9.57
N GLU A 120 0.36 -8.77 -10.56
CA GLU A 120 0.31 -10.06 -11.29
C GLU A 120 1.56 -10.35 -12.17
N SER A 121 2.61 -9.53 -12.11
CA SER A 121 3.67 -9.53 -13.12
C SER A 121 4.82 -10.54 -12.96
N HIS A 122 4.85 -11.40 -11.94
CA HIS A 122 5.97 -12.36 -11.77
C HIS A 122 5.50 -13.65 -11.09
N ASP A 123 5.52 -14.80 -11.79
CA ASP A 123 5.55 -16.21 -11.32
C ASP A 123 4.62 -16.65 -10.16
N PHE A 124 3.72 -15.79 -9.67
CA PHE A 124 2.97 -15.96 -8.43
C PHE A 124 1.69 -16.79 -8.56
N GLN A 125 1.25 -17.02 -9.80
CA GLN A 125 0.04 -17.78 -10.09
C GLN A 125 0.21 -19.29 -9.90
N LEU A 126 1.43 -19.81 -9.71
CA LEU A 126 1.69 -21.25 -9.85
C LEU A 126 2.17 -21.99 -8.58
N SER A 127 2.31 -21.35 -7.42
CA SER A 127 2.88 -22.06 -6.24
C SER A 127 2.41 -21.58 -4.85
N LEU A 128 1.33 -20.80 -4.76
CA LEU A 128 0.67 -20.52 -3.48
C LEU A 128 -0.28 -21.67 -3.14
N ASP A 129 0.28 -22.82 -2.80
CA ASP A 129 -0.51 -23.98 -2.39
C ASP A 129 -0.96 -23.85 -0.93
N GLY A 130 -2.14 -24.40 -0.65
CA GLY A 130 -2.70 -24.44 0.69
C GLY A 130 -1.85 -25.25 1.66
N GLU A 131 -0.95 -26.13 1.21
CA GLU A 131 -0.18 -26.97 2.11
C GLU A 131 1.01 -26.25 2.78
N HIS A 132 1.52 -25.20 2.11
CA HIS A 132 2.67 -24.43 2.58
C HIS A 132 2.32 -23.44 3.70
N SER A 133 3.34 -23.15 4.52
CA SER A 133 3.26 -22.15 5.57
C SER A 133 4.01 -20.90 5.12
N TYR A 134 3.35 -19.75 5.22
CA TYR A 134 3.90 -18.47 4.85
C TYR A 134 4.13 -17.58 6.07
N ARG A 135 4.96 -16.56 5.89
CA ARG A 135 5.09 -15.45 6.83
C ARG A 135 4.95 -14.12 6.09
N LEU A 136 4.29 -13.17 6.73
CA LEU A 136 4.18 -11.79 6.26
C LEU A 136 5.05 -10.89 7.14
N LEU A 137 5.84 -10.03 6.53
CA LEU A 137 6.68 -9.04 7.21
C LEU A 137 6.30 -7.65 6.72
N LYS A 138 6.09 -6.71 7.64
CA LYS A 138 5.86 -5.30 7.29
C LYS A 138 7.18 -4.68 6.79
N LEU A 139 7.16 -4.17 5.56
CA LEU A 139 8.32 -3.58 4.88
C LEU A 139 8.32 -2.06 5.02
N ALA A 140 9.44 -1.46 4.60
CA ALA A 140 9.58 -0.01 4.50
C ALA A 140 8.70 0.54 3.43
N ASN A 141 8.19 1.73 3.67
CA ASN A 141 7.49 2.45 2.64
C ASN A 141 8.44 3.38 1.88
N ASP A 142 9.12 2.85 0.87
CA ASP A 142 9.90 3.69 -0.05
C ASP A 142 9.00 4.65 -0.86
N VAL A 143 7.67 4.54 -0.78
CA VAL A 143 6.75 5.45 -1.49
C VAL A 143 6.90 6.87 -0.99
N THR A 144 7.21 7.10 0.29
CA THR A 144 7.45 8.45 0.82
C THR A 144 8.67 9.08 0.15
N TYR A 145 9.80 8.37 0.14
CA TYR A 145 11.02 8.78 -0.57
C TYR A 145 10.75 9.01 -2.07
N LYS A 146 10.09 8.05 -2.74
CA LYS A 146 9.76 8.14 -4.17
C LYS A 146 8.82 9.32 -4.47
N ARG A 147 7.92 9.70 -3.55
CA ARG A 147 7.02 10.85 -3.70
C ARG A 147 7.73 12.17 -3.47
N LEU A 148 8.74 12.23 -2.59
CA LEU A 148 9.51 13.45 -2.32
C LEU A 148 10.60 13.70 -3.38
N LYS A 149 11.21 12.63 -3.92
CA LYS A 149 12.23 12.73 -4.97
C LYS A 149 11.68 13.22 -6.32
N LYS A 150 10.46 12.81 -6.68
CA LYS A 150 9.83 13.17 -7.97
C LYS A 150 9.66 14.69 -8.16
N PRO A 151 9.07 15.45 -7.21
CA PRO A 151 9.00 16.91 -7.28
C PRO A 151 10.37 17.58 -7.33
N GLY A 152 11.36 17.10 -6.56
CA GLY A 152 12.72 17.65 -6.58
C GLY A 152 13.33 17.61 -7.99
N ASN A 153 13.22 16.47 -8.67
CA ASN A 153 13.68 16.36 -10.06
C ASN A 153 12.90 17.28 -11.02
N VAL A 154 11.59 17.44 -10.83
CA VAL A 154 10.77 18.34 -11.67
C VAL A 154 11.17 19.80 -11.47
N LEU A 155 11.49 20.22 -10.25
CA LEU A 155 11.89 21.59 -9.93
C LEU A 155 13.25 21.96 -10.50
N GLN A 156 14.20 21.03 -10.58
CA GLN A 156 15.51 21.25 -11.22
C GLN A 156 15.42 21.49 -12.74
N HIS A 157 14.35 21.01 -13.37
CA HIS A 157 14.17 21.10 -14.83
C HIS A 157 13.17 22.19 -15.23
N LEU A 158 12.65 22.96 -14.26
CA LEU A 158 11.68 24.01 -14.54
C LEU A 158 12.42 25.30 -14.95
N PRO A 159 12.30 25.78 -16.20
CA PRO A 159 12.86 27.07 -16.57
C PRO A 159 12.16 28.17 -15.77
N GLY A 160 12.95 28.99 -15.07
CA GLY A 160 12.50 30.01 -14.12
C GLY A 160 11.76 31.21 -14.73
N HIS A 161 10.67 30.97 -15.47
CA HIS A 161 9.75 31.99 -15.95
C HIS A 161 8.40 31.81 -15.25
N LEU A 162 8.24 32.45 -14.10
CA LEU A 162 6.91 32.77 -13.57
C LEU A 162 6.25 33.73 -14.57
N PRO A 163 5.15 33.39 -15.25
CA PRO A 163 4.41 34.39 -15.99
C PRO A 163 3.87 35.40 -14.97
N GLU A 164 4.31 36.65 -15.09
CA GLU A 164 3.61 37.77 -14.45
C GLU A 164 2.13 37.68 -14.82
N ARG A 165 1.28 37.59 -13.79
CA ARG A 165 -0.16 37.87 -13.81
C ARG A 165 -0.85 37.66 -15.17
N SER A 166 -1.17 36.41 -15.50
CA SER A 166 -2.35 36.12 -16.29
C SER A 166 -3.39 35.56 -15.32
N GLY A 167 -4.41 36.36 -15.04
CA GLY A 167 -5.51 35.95 -14.18
C GLY A 167 -6.16 34.68 -14.74
N PHE A 168 -6.10 33.61 -13.96
CA PHE A 168 -7.04 32.50 -14.12
C PHE A 168 -8.44 33.04 -13.79
N LEU A 169 -9.07 33.64 -14.78
CA LEU A 169 -10.51 33.80 -14.80
C LEU A 169 -11.06 32.38 -15.00
N CYS A 170 -11.35 31.69 -13.91
CA CYS A 170 -12.31 30.60 -13.95
C CYS A 170 -13.66 31.23 -14.33
N THR A 171 -13.90 31.35 -15.63
CA THR A 171 -15.26 31.52 -16.14
C THR A 171 -15.97 30.21 -15.85
N VAL A 172 -16.77 30.20 -14.77
CA VAL A 172 -17.87 29.25 -14.64
C VAL A 172 -18.77 29.50 -15.84
N SER A 173 -18.77 28.56 -16.79
CA SER A 173 -19.82 28.51 -17.81
C SER A 173 -21.13 28.19 -17.09
N GLU A 174 -22.00 29.19 -16.96
CA GLU A 174 -23.41 28.99 -16.61
C GLU A 174 -24.08 28.17 -17.74
N GLY A 175 -24.00 26.85 -17.62
CA GLY A 175 -24.71 25.88 -18.43
C GLY A 175 -25.96 25.39 -17.71
N THR A 176 -27.05 26.11 -17.92
CA THR A 176 -28.44 25.63 -17.98
C THR A 176 -28.89 24.59 -16.94
N ARG A 177 -29.54 25.07 -15.88
CA ARG A 177 -30.38 24.24 -14.99
C ARG A 177 -31.56 23.69 -15.78
N HIS A 178 -31.51 22.40 -16.13
CA HIS A 178 -32.71 21.62 -16.40
C HIS A 178 -32.82 20.50 -15.36
N HIS A 179 -33.68 20.72 -14.36
CA HIS A 179 -34.22 19.65 -13.53
C HIS A 179 -35.23 18.85 -14.36
N PRO A 180 -35.19 17.51 -14.34
CA PRO A 180 -36.39 16.70 -14.40
C PRO A 180 -36.79 16.34 -12.97
N ARG A 181 -37.93 16.89 -12.54
CA ARG A 181 -38.63 16.56 -11.31
C ARG A 181 -39.08 15.10 -11.39
N ALA A 182 -38.35 14.17 -10.76
CA ALA A 182 -38.83 12.82 -10.55
C ALA A 182 -39.94 12.85 -9.48
N SER A 183 -41.18 12.72 -9.93
CA SER A 183 -42.37 12.55 -9.10
C SER A 183 -42.38 11.12 -8.56
N TRP A 184 -42.12 10.96 -7.26
CA TRP A 184 -42.37 9.70 -6.56
C TRP A 184 -43.88 9.59 -6.33
N HIS A 185 -44.54 8.78 -7.15
CA HIS A 185 -45.94 8.38 -6.94
C HIS A 185 -45.92 7.14 -6.03
N TRP A 186 -46.44 7.26 -4.81
CA TRP A 186 -46.63 6.15 -3.88
C TRP A 186 -48.04 5.59 -4.11
N GLU A 187 -48.14 4.42 -4.72
CA GLU A 187 -49.39 3.66 -4.83
C GLU A 187 -49.72 3.04 -3.47
N ASN A 188 -50.77 3.56 -2.84
CA ASN A 188 -51.41 2.93 -1.69
C ASN A 188 -52.21 1.72 -2.17
N HIS A 189 -51.77 0.52 -1.79
CA HIS A 189 -52.60 -0.66 -1.81
C HIS A 189 -53.47 -0.68 -0.57
N ASP A 190 -54.73 -0.26 -0.72
CA ASP A 190 -55.84 -0.69 0.12
C ASP A 190 -56.91 -1.27 -0.81
N GLY A 191 -57.23 -2.53 -0.63
CA GLY A 191 -58.24 -3.26 -1.37
C GLY A 191 -58.71 -4.46 -0.56
N GLY A 192 -59.71 -4.24 0.28
CA GLY A 192 -60.39 -5.28 1.03
C GLY A 192 -61.32 -6.13 0.15
N GLY A 193 -61.53 -7.35 0.63
CA GLY A 193 -62.52 -8.33 0.20
C GLY A 193 -62.60 -9.41 1.27
#